data_AF-A0A2S9FUS8-F1
#
_entry.id   AF-A0A2S9FUS8-F1
#
_cell.length_a   1.000
_cell.length_b   1.000
_cell.length_c   1.000
_cell.angle_alpha   90.00
_cell.angle_beta   90.00
_cell.angle_gamma   90.00
#
_symmetry.space_group_name_H-M   'P 1'
#
loop_
_entity.id
_entity.type
_entity.pdbx_description
1 polymer ?
#
loop_
_entity_poly.entity_id
_entity_poly.type
_entity_poly.pdbx_seq_one_letter_code
_entity_poly.pdbx_strand_id
1 'polypeptide(L)'
;FLVSKGRALMPSLFDEEITASYAGLRASTEHDDYVIDLDADQHIALVGGIRSTGLTSGMAIAEHVAGLLADAGVDVTERDDLPPPPR
;
A
#
# COMPACT_ATOMS: atom_id res chain seq x y z
N PHE A 1 21.74 -11.12 13.16
CA PHE A 1 20.60 -11.95 12.68
C PHE A 1 20.49 -12.00 11.16
N LEU A 2 20.32 -10.87 10.45
CA LEU A 2 20.13 -10.88 8.99
C LEU A 2 21.30 -11.52 8.22
N VAL A 3 22.55 -11.18 8.55
CA VAL A 3 23.77 -11.76 7.94
C VAL A 3 23.83 -13.28 8.13
N SER A 4 23.64 -13.78 9.35
CA SER A 4 23.71 -15.21 9.64
C SER A 4 22.59 -15.99 8.96
N LYS A 5 21.36 -15.45 8.93
CA LYS A 5 20.21 -16.08 8.26
C LYS A 5 20.37 -16.07 6.74
N GLY A 6 20.83 -14.95 6.17
CA GLY A 6 21.11 -14.84 4.74
C GLY A 6 22.16 -15.85 4.29
N ARG A 7 23.27 -15.98 5.01
CA ARG A 7 24.36 -16.90 4.66
C ARG A 7 23.91 -18.37 4.70
N ALA A 8 23.00 -18.72 5.59
CA ALA A 8 22.43 -20.07 5.65
C ALA A 8 21.52 -20.38 4.45
N LEU A 9 20.84 -19.37 3.90
CA LEU A 9 19.91 -19.54 2.77
C LEU A 9 20.62 -19.50 1.41
N MET A 10 21.54 -18.56 1.22
CA MET A 10 22.25 -18.34 -0.05
C MET A 10 23.73 -18.00 0.19
N PRO A 11 24.58 -18.99 0.47
CA PRO A 11 25.98 -18.76 0.86
C PRO A 11 26.81 -18.00 -0.17
N SER A 12 26.66 -18.31 -1.46
CA SER A 12 27.44 -17.71 -2.55
C SER A 12 27.16 -16.22 -2.76
N LEU A 13 25.99 -15.72 -2.34
CA LEU A 13 25.65 -14.29 -2.46
C LEU A 13 26.52 -13.41 -1.55
N PHE A 14 27.19 -14.00 -0.55
CA PHE A 14 28.08 -13.28 0.35
C PHE A 14 29.49 -13.04 -0.21
N ASP A 15 29.79 -13.58 -1.39
CA ASP A 15 31.00 -13.24 -2.15
C ASP A 15 30.80 -11.96 -2.98
N GLU A 16 29.54 -11.49 -3.11
CA GLU A 16 29.17 -10.28 -3.83
C GLU A 16 29.14 -9.04 -2.90
N GLU A 17 29.28 -7.85 -3.50
CA GLU A 17 29.20 -6.58 -2.79
C GLU A 17 27.75 -6.28 -2.31
N ILE A 18 27.61 -5.80 -1.08
CA ILE A 18 26.35 -5.25 -0.57
C ILE A 18 26.20 -3.82 -1.13
N THR A 19 25.31 -3.64 -2.11
CA THR A 19 25.11 -2.35 -2.79
C THR A 19 24.24 -1.37 -1.99
N ALA A 20 23.35 -1.89 -1.13
CA ALA A 20 22.45 -1.07 -0.32
C ALA A 20 21.92 -1.80 0.91
N SER A 21 21.45 -1.04 1.90
CA SER A 21 20.66 -1.53 3.03
C SER A 21 19.57 -0.51 3.34
N TYR A 22 18.34 -0.98 3.46
CA TYR A 22 17.18 -0.14 3.71
C TYR A 22 16.30 -0.73 4.80
N ALA A 23 15.56 0.14 5.48
CA ALA A 23 14.54 -0.21 6.45
C ALA A 23 13.32 0.68 6.22
N GLY A 24 12.14 0.17 6.55
CA GLY A 24 10.88 0.90 6.43
C GLY A 24 9.95 0.57 7.58
N LEU A 25 9.07 1.51 7.90
CA LEU A 25 7.99 1.31 8.86
C LEU A 25 6.77 0.79 8.12
N ARG A 26 5.98 -0.06 8.78
CA ARG A 26 4.65 -0.45 8.30
C ARG A 26 3.62 0.41 9.02
N ALA A 27 2.65 0.91 8.27
CA ALA A 27 1.44 1.44 8.90
C ALA A 27 0.79 0.34 9.73
N SER A 28 0.36 0.68 10.95
CA SER A 28 -0.29 -0.24 11.87
C SER A 28 -1.34 0.53 12.66
N THR A 29 -2.37 -0.18 13.07
CA THR A 29 -3.39 0.31 14.02
C THR A 29 -3.47 -0.69 15.17
N GLU A 30 -4.38 -0.46 16.12
CA GLU A 30 -4.80 -1.43 17.13
C GLU A 30 -5.56 -2.63 16.53
N HIS A 31 -5.99 -2.53 15.27
CA HIS A 31 -6.67 -3.59 14.54
C HIS A 31 -5.67 -4.43 13.72
N ASP A 32 -5.95 -5.73 13.63
CA ASP A 32 -5.13 -6.68 12.87
C ASP A 32 -5.29 -6.54 11.33
N ASP A 33 -6.42 -5.97 10.89
CA ASP A 33 -6.79 -5.77 9.49
C ASP A 33 -6.57 -4.32 9.02
N TYR A 34 -6.76 -4.07 7.73
CA TYR A 34 -6.83 -2.72 7.19
C TYR A 34 -8.04 -1.97 7.76
N VAL A 35 -7.89 -0.66 7.95
CA VAL A 35 -8.98 0.22 8.37
C VAL A 35 -9.36 1.08 7.18
N ILE A 36 -10.43 0.71 6.50
CA ILE A 36 -10.96 1.46 5.35
C ILE A 36 -12.39 1.85 5.69
N ASP A 37 -12.63 3.15 5.85
CA ASP A 37 -13.92 3.67 6.31
C ASP A 37 -14.20 5.06 5.73
N LEU A 38 -15.46 5.47 5.76
CA LEU A 38 -15.93 6.76 5.27
C LEU A 38 -16.94 7.38 6.24
N ASP A 39 -16.60 8.57 6.75
CA ASP A 39 -17.55 9.46 7.41
C ASP A 39 -18.06 10.48 6.38
N ALA A 40 -19.24 10.23 5.82
CA ALA A 40 -19.84 11.07 4.79
C ALA A 40 -20.28 12.44 5.33
N ASP A 41 -20.71 12.53 6.59
CA ASP A 41 -21.16 13.77 7.22
C ASP A 41 -19.98 14.73 7.43
N GLN A 42 -18.79 14.18 7.72
CA GLN A 42 -17.55 14.95 7.86
C GLN A 42 -16.74 15.06 6.56
N HIS A 43 -17.16 14.39 5.49
CA HIS A 43 -16.43 14.27 4.23
C HIS A 43 -14.99 13.75 4.41
N ILE A 44 -14.81 12.74 5.26
CA ILE A 44 -13.51 12.11 5.56
C ILE A 44 -13.51 10.66 5.12
N ALA A 45 -12.56 10.30 4.24
CA ALA A 45 -12.22 8.92 3.93
C ALA A 45 -10.95 8.50 4.66
N LEU A 46 -11.00 7.41 5.42
CA LEU A 46 -9.86 6.81 6.10
C LEU A 46 -9.39 5.57 5.34
N VAL A 47 -8.11 5.53 5.00
CA VAL A 47 -7.43 4.36 4.42
C VAL A 47 -6.16 4.10 5.22
N GLY A 48 -6.32 3.45 6.36
CA GLY A 48 -5.31 3.26 7.40
C GLY A 48 -4.89 1.79 7.57
N GLY A 49 -3.81 1.58 8.32
CA GLY A 49 -3.34 0.24 8.66
C GLY A 49 -2.82 -0.59 7.49
N ILE A 50 -2.54 0.04 6.33
CA ILE A 50 -2.04 -0.63 5.12
C ILE A 50 -0.63 -1.20 5.36
N ARG A 51 -0.58 -2.44 5.86
CA ARG A 51 0.64 -3.18 6.27
C ARG A 51 1.20 -4.06 5.15
N SER A 52 1.80 -5.19 5.52
CA SER A 52 2.23 -6.22 4.56
C SER A 52 1.08 -6.56 3.62
N THR A 53 1.38 -6.79 2.34
CA THR A 53 0.43 -6.96 1.22
C THR A 53 -0.22 -5.69 0.68
N GLY A 54 -0.03 -4.52 1.30
CA GLY A 54 -0.60 -3.26 0.84
C GLY A 54 -0.30 -2.91 -0.62
N LEU A 55 0.91 -3.21 -1.09
CA LEU A 55 1.28 -3.04 -2.50
C LEU A 55 0.50 -4.00 -3.41
N THR A 56 0.40 -5.28 -3.04
CA THR A 56 -0.30 -6.30 -3.83
C THR A 56 -1.82 -6.05 -3.86
N SER A 57 -2.39 -5.54 -2.77
CA SER A 57 -3.81 -5.22 -2.66
C SER A 57 -4.18 -3.80 -3.11
N GLY A 58 -3.21 -2.99 -3.56
CA GLY A 58 -3.41 -1.56 -3.79
C GLY A 58 -4.55 -1.22 -4.76
N MET A 59 -4.67 -1.97 -5.86
CA MET A 59 -5.76 -1.79 -6.84
C MET A 59 -7.13 -2.13 -6.24
N ALA A 60 -7.23 -3.23 -5.51
CA ALA A 60 -8.48 -3.63 -4.85
C ALA A 60 -8.89 -2.63 -3.75
N ILE A 61 -7.94 -2.07 -3.02
CA ILE A 61 -8.19 -0.98 -2.07
C ILE A 61 -8.74 0.25 -2.80
N ALA A 62 -8.14 0.63 -3.93
CA ALA A 62 -8.59 1.78 -4.72
C ALA A 62 -10.02 1.59 -5.24
N GLU A 63 -10.35 0.41 -5.79
CA GLU A 63 -11.72 0.07 -6.22
C GLU A 63 -12.72 0.11 -5.07
N HIS A 64 -12.35 -0.44 -3.90
CA HIS A 64 -13.21 -0.43 -2.73
C HIS A 64 -13.48 0.99 -2.23
N VAL A 65 -12.45 1.83 -2.14
CA VAL A 65 -12.58 3.24 -1.74
C VAL A 65 -13.41 4.04 -2.76
N ALA A 66 -13.22 3.81 -4.06
CA ALA A 66 -14.02 4.46 -5.09
C ALA A 66 -15.51 4.09 -4.97
N GLY A 67 -15.83 2.83 -4.65
CA GLY A 67 -17.20 2.39 -4.35
C GLY A 67 -17.81 3.12 -3.16
N LEU A 68 -17.08 3.22 -2.04
CA LEU A 68 -17.55 3.96 -0.86
C LEU A 68 -17.83 5.44 -1.17
N LEU A 69 -16.96 6.08 -1.95
CA LEU A 69 -17.14 7.47 -2.38
C LEU A 69 -18.37 7.63 -3.28
N ALA A 70 -18.57 6.72 -4.24
CA ALA A 70 -19.75 6.72 -5.10
C ALA A 70 -21.05 6.58 -4.30
N ASP A 71 -21.08 5.64 -3.34
CA ASP A 71 -22.23 5.42 -2.46
C ASP A 71 -22.55 6.65 -1.59
N ALA A 72 -21.53 7.45 -1.27
CA ALA A 72 -21.68 8.74 -0.58
C ALA A 72 -22.02 9.93 -1.52
N GLY A 73 -22.25 9.67 -2.81
CA GLY A 73 -22.67 10.67 -3.78
C GLY A 73 -21.52 11.48 -4.40
N VAL A 74 -20.27 11.05 -4.25
CA VAL A 74 -19.14 11.64 -4.96
C VAL A 74 -19.15 11.18 -6.41
N ASP A 75 -19.00 12.12 -7.35
CA ASP A 75 -18.81 11.77 -8.75
C ASP A 75 -17.41 11.19 -8.96
N VAL A 76 -17.36 9.87 -9.14
CA VAL A 76 -16.14 9.10 -9.42
C VAL A 76 -16.01 8.69 -10.88
N THR A 77 -16.77 9.33 -11.78
CA THR A 77 -16.69 9.06 -13.22
C THR A 77 -15.27 9.31 -13.73
N GLU A 78 -14.73 8.38 -14.52
CA GLU A 78 -13.41 8.54 -15.12
C GLU A 78 -13.36 9.79 -16.00
N ARG A 79 -12.28 10.55 -15.84
CA ARG A 79 -12.01 11.74 -16.64
C ARG A 79 -11.40 11.35 -17.98
N ASP A 80 -11.93 11.91 -19.06
CA ASP A 80 -11.44 11.70 -20.44
C ASP A 80 -10.31 12.68 -20.84
N ASP A 81 -10.05 13.68 -20.01
CA ASP A 81 -9.08 14.75 -20.24
C ASP A 81 -7.75 14.58 -19.48
N LEU A 82 -7.41 13.36 -19.07
CA LEU A 82 -6.17 13.07 -18.37
C LEU A 82 -4.92 13.28 -19.26
N PRO A 83 -3.82 13.82 -18.72
CA PRO A 83 -2.57 13.91 -19.47
C PRO A 83 -2.06 12.50 -19.83
N PRO A 84 -1.34 12.34 -20.96
CA PRO A 84 -0.74 11.07 -21.29
C PRO A 84 0.27 10.63 -20.20
N PRO A 85 0.48 9.31 -20.02
CA PRO A 85 1.46 8.82 -19.05
C PRO A 85 2.86 9.41 -19.29
N PRO A 86 3.65 9.65 -18.22
CA PRO A 86 5.03 10.09 -18.36
C PRO A 86 5.84 9.09 -19.19
N ARG A 87 6.70 9.61 -20.07
CA ARG A 87 7.66 8.84 -20.86
C ARG A 87 9.00 8.73 -20.17
#